data_AF-A0A1Q3D6C0-F1
#
_entry.id   AF-A0A1Q3D6C0-F1
#
_cell.length_a   1.000
_cell.length_b   1.000
_cell.length_c   1.000
_cell.angle_alpha   90.00
_cell.angle_beta   90.00
_cell.angle_gamma   90.00
#
_symmetry.space_group_name_H-M   'P 1'
#
loop_
_entity.id
_entity.type
_entity.pdbx_description
1 polymer ?
#
loop_
_entity_poly.entity_id
_entity_poly.type
_entity_poly.pdbx_seq_one_letter_code
_entity_poly.pdbx_strand_id
1 'polypeptide(L)'
;LKNKIISNLCSDLPDALWQMKRHMVSLPYEKELLAKKLIRPSKSPWSCAAFYFNKNSDIERDTPRLIINYKPLNTTLQIRRPIPNKKDLLKRLTDAKIF
;
A
#
# COMPACT_ATOMS: atom_id res chain seq x y z
N LEU A 1 19.97 -17.31 5.40
CA LEU A 1 18.55 -17.57 5.06
C LEU A 1 17.71 -16.29 4.93
N LYS A 2 17.72 -15.38 5.92
CA LYS A 2 17.01 -14.08 5.88
C LYS A 2 17.30 -13.24 4.62
N ASN A 3 18.57 -13.11 4.24
CA ASN A 3 18.98 -12.33 3.06
C ASN A 3 18.50 -12.91 1.73
N LYS A 4 18.31 -14.24 1.68
CA LYS A 4 17.84 -14.98 0.49
C LYS A 4 16.32 -14.83 0.29
N ILE A 5 15.57 -14.62 1.37
CA ILE A 5 14.12 -14.36 1.34
C ILE A 5 13.87 -12.91 0.92
N ILE A 6 14.68 -11.97 1.41
CA ILE A 6 14.58 -10.54 1.07
C ILE A 6 14.89 -10.30 -0.42
N SER A 7 15.90 -10.97 -0.98
CA SER A 7 16.25 -10.84 -2.40
C SER A 7 15.14 -11.36 -3.31
N ASN A 8 14.60 -12.55 -3.02
CA ASN A 8 13.58 -13.17 -3.86
C ASN A 8 12.26 -12.36 -3.85
N LEU A 9 11.86 -11.81 -2.71
CA LEU A 9 10.66 -10.96 -2.63
C LEU A 9 10.81 -9.63 -3.41
N CYS A 10 12.04 -9.19 -3.63
CA CYS A 10 12.35 -7.95 -4.36
C CYS A 10 12.54 -8.15 -5.87
N SER A 11 12.75 -9.38 -6.33
CA SER A 11 12.94 -9.74 -7.74
C SER A 11 11.63 -9.94 -8.51
N ASP A 12 10.55 -10.33 -7.82
CA ASP A 12 9.25 -10.64 -8.44
C ASP A 12 8.35 -9.41 -8.68
N LEU A 13 8.88 -8.20 -8.48
CA LEU A 13 8.15 -6.96 -8.74
C LEU A 13 8.39 -6.53 -10.19
N PRO A 14 7.34 -6.36 -11.02
CA PRO A 14 7.49 -6.03 -12.44
C PRO A 14 8.29 -4.73 -12.61
N ASP A 15 9.12 -4.67 -13.65
CA ASP A 15 10.13 -3.62 -13.94
C ASP A 15 9.64 -2.17 -13.73
N ALA A 16 8.34 -1.91 -13.88
CA ALA A 16 7.72 -0.61 -13.57
C ALA A 16 7.95 -0.15 -12.12
N LEU A 17 8.01 -1.09 -11.18
CA LEU A 17 8.21 -0.82 -9.75
C LEU A 17 9.68 -0.52 -9.42
N TRP A 18 10.62 -1.02 -10.22
CA TRP A 18 12.04 -0.67 -10.13
C TRP A 18 12.34 0.76 -10.60
N GLN A 19 11.64 1.26 -11.63
CA GLN A 19 11.74 2.67 -12.01
C GLN A 19 11.19 3.60 -10.92
N MET A 20 10.16 3.17 -10.17
CA MET A 20 9.66 3.89 -8.99
C MET A 20 10.64 3.90 -7.81
N LYS A 21 11.47 2.85 -7.63
CA LYS A 21 12.49 2.81 -6.57
C LYS A 21 13.56 3.91 -6.70
N ARG A 22 13.76 4.51 -7.88
CA ARG A 22 14.63 5.69 -8.04
C ARG A 22 14.14 6.91 -7.26
N HIS A 23 12.86 6.93 -6.87
CA HIS A 23 12.27 7.94 -6.02
C HIS A 23 12.06 7.42 -4.59
N MET A 24 13.10 6.79 -4.00
CA MET A 24 13.16 6.64 -2.53
C MET A 24 13.42 8.02 -1.91
N VAL A 25 12.40 8.87 -1.94
CA VAL A 25 12.38 10.16 -1.27
C VAL A 25 12.23 9.89 0.23
N SER A 26 13.06 10.56 1.05
CA SER A 26 12.89 10.58 2.51
C SER A 26 11.45 10.95 2.85
N LEU A 27 10.76 10.18 3.71
CA LEU A 27 9.35 10.42 4.05
C LEU A 27 9.12 11.89 4.44
N PRO A 28 8.61 12.75 3.54
CA PRO A 28 8.53 14.17 3.84
C PRO A 28 7.51 14.44 4.96
N TYR A 29 6.54 13.53 5.11
CA TYR A 29 5.44 13.65 6.08
C TYR A 29 5.61 12.77 7.33
N GLU A 30 6.75 12.11 7.55
CA GLU A 30 6.94 11.26 8.74
C GLU A 30 6.69 12.04 10.03
N LYS A 31 7.26 13.25 10.12
CA LYS A 31 7.10 14.13 11.29
C LYS A 31 5.65 14.50 11.55
N GLU A 32 4.89 14.80 10.50
CA GLU A 32 3.47 15.14 10.62
C GLU A 32 2.62 13.94 11.06
N LEU A 33 2.88 12.75 10.51
CA LEU A 33 2.17 11.53 10.88
C LEU A 33 2.45 11.13 12.34
N LEU A 34 3.68 11.33 12.80
CA LEU A 34 4.07 11.18 14.20
C LEU A 34 3.38 12.23 15.10
N ALA A 35 3.37 13.50 14.68
CA ALA A 35 2.72 14.59 15.42
C ALA A 35 1.21 14.36 15.56
N LYS A 36 0.55 13.88 14.50
CA LYS A 36 -0.86 13.47 14.49
C LYS A 36 -1.12 12.15 15.23
N LYS A 37 -0.08 11.47 15.72
CA LYS A 37 -0.14 10.17 16.41
C LYS A 37 -0.80 9.06 15.58
N LEU A 38 -0.72 9.14 14.25
CA LEU A 38 -1.24 8.12 13.33
C LEU A 38 -0.28 6.94 13.19
N ILE A 39 1.02 7.20 13.36
CA ILE A 39 2.08 6.18 13.34
C ILE A 39 2.93 6.26 14.61
N ARG A 40 3.68 5.19 14.90
CA ARG A 40 4.69 5.14 15.95
C ARG A 40 5.87 4.26 15.53
N PRO A 41 7.07 4.51 16.04
CA PRO A 41 8.19 3.59 15.88
C PRO A 41 7.82 2.19 16.35
N SER A 42 8.12 1.18 15.54
CA SER A 42 7.82 -0.22 15.84
C SER A 42 9.10 -1.04 15.82
N LYS A 43 9.18 -2.03 16.72
CA LYS A 43 10.25 -3.05 16.74
C LYS A 43 9.79 -4.40 16.17
N SER A 44 8.63 -4.41 15.50
CA SER A 44 8.05 -5.63 14.94
C SER A 44 8.98 -6.27 13.91
N PRO A 45 9.12 -7.61 13.89
CA PRO A 45 9.81 -8.31 12.82
C PRO A 45 9.03 -8.27 11.50
N TRP A 46 7.76 -7.86 11.54
CA TRP A 46 6.90 -7.72 10.37
C TRP A 46 6.96 -6.30 9.82
N SER A 47 7.26 -6.17 8.53
CA SER A 47 7.22 -4.92 7.78
C SER A 47 6.65 -5.13 6.39
N CYS A 48 6.22 -4.04 5.76
CA CYS A 48 5.75 -4.01 4.38
C CYS A 48 6.50 -2.89 3.64
N ALA A 49 6.71 -3.08 2.34
CA ALA A 49 7.26 -2.03 1.51
C ALA A 49 6.27 -0.86 1.41
N ALA A 50 6.78 0.37 1.50
CA ALA A 50 6.02 1.60 1.34
C ALA A 50 6.74 2.56 0.39
N PHE A 51 5.98 3.33 -0.38
CA PHE A 51 6.52 4.32 -1.31
C PHE A 51 5.53 5.48 -1.48
N TYR A 52 6.06 6.64 -1.87
CA TYR A 52 5.22 7.76 -2.30
C TYR A 52 4.87 7.61 -3.76
N PHE A 53 3.61 7.91 -4.08
CA PHE A 53 3.11 7.92 -5.42
C PHE A 53 2.53 9.30 -5.73
N ASN A 54 2.92 9.83 -6.88
CA ASN A 54 2.53 11.16 -7.33
C ASN A 54 1.87 11.02 -8.71
N LYS A 55 0.53 11.11 -8.76
CA LYS A 55 -0.21 11.25 -10.02
C LYS A 55 -0.32 12.72 -10.40
N ASN A 56 -0.58 13.03 -11.66
CA ASN A 56 -0.74 14.43 -12.13
C ASN A 56 -1.73 15.25 -11.27
N SER A 57 -2.82 14.64 -10.80
CA SER A 57 -3.78 15.29 -9.89
C SER A 57 -3.28 15.51 -8.46
N ASP A 58 -2.27 14.76 -8.03
CA ASP A 58 -1.62 14.91 -6.72
C ASP A 58 -0.46 15.93 -6.79
N ILE A 59 0.12 16.17 -7.98
CA ILE A 59 1.04 17.28 -8.28
C ILE A 59 0.30 18.61 -8.17
N GLU A 60 -0.90 18.72 -8.75
CA GLU A 60 -1.75 19.92 -8.67
C GLU A 60 -2.15 20.26 -7.22
N ARG A 61 -2.18 19.26 -6.33
CA ARG A 61 -2.50 19.40 -4.90
C ARG A 61 -1.27 19.46 -4.00
N ASP A 62 -0.07 19.39 -4.59
CA ASP A 62 1.23 19.37 -3.92
C ASP A 62 1.32 18.39 -2.72
N THR A 63 0.60 17.27 -2.79
CA THR A 63 0.52 16.31 -1.68
C THR A 63 0.65 14.88 -2.20
N PRO A 64 1.86 14.29 -2.22
CA PRO A 64 2.06 12.92 -2.67
C PRO A 64 1.44 11.93 -1.68
N ARG A 65 0.92 10.81 -2.20
CA ARG A 65 0.24 9.79 -1.39
C ARG A 65 1.23 8.72 -0.95
N LEU A 66 1.23 8.40 0.34
CA LEU A 66 1.95 7.25 0.86
C LEU A 66 1.16 5.96 0.58
N ILE A 67 1.75 5.04 -0.17
CA ILE A 67 1.19 3.72 -0.48
C ILE A 67 1.99 2.65 0.26
N ILE A 68 1.28 1.78 1.00
CA ILE A 68 1.87 0.64 1.72
C ILE A 68 1.37 -0.65 1.08
N ASN A 69 2.29 -1.53 0.67
CA ASN A 69 1.94 -2.79 0.02
C ASN A 69 1.59 -3.87 1.05
N TYR A 70 0.29 -3.99 1.37
CA TYR A 70 -0.22 -5.01 2.29
C TYR A 70 -0.45 -6.39 1.66
N LYS A 71 -0.17 -6.62 0.37
CA LYS A 71 -0.39 -7.92 -0.29
C LYS A 71 0.21 -9.12 0.48
N PRO A 72 1.50 -9.14 0.85
CA PRO A 72 2.08 -10.28 1.58
C PRO A 72 1.44 -10.48 2.95
N LEU A 73 1.02 -9.38 3.60
CA LEU A 73 0.35 -9.44 4.89
C LEU A 73 -1.09 -9.98 4.76
N ASN A 74 -1.81 -9.60 3.72
CA ASN A 74 -3.19 -10.05 3.49
C ASN A 74 -3.26 -11.52 3.07
N THR A 75 -2.21 -12.07 2.45
CA THR A 75 -2.13 -13.51 2.15
C THR A 75 -1.85 -14.33 3.41
N THR A 76 -0.99 -13.82 4.31
CA THR A 76 -0.63 -14.51 5.56
C THR A 76 -1.73 -14.40 6.61
N LEU A 77 -2.31 -13.22 6.77
CA LEU A 77 -3.48 -12.99 7.58
C LEU A 77 -4.71 -13.37 6.75
N GLN A 78 -5.15 -14.63 6.81
CA GLN A 78 -6.45 -15.02 6.26
C GLN A 78 -7.54 -14.23 6.98
N ILE A 79 -7.91 -13.07 6.42
CA ILE A 79 -8.85 -12.14 7.04
C ILE A 79 -10.19 -12.88 7.17
N ARG A 80 -10.53 -13.29 8.40
CA ARG A 80 -11.66 -14.19 8.71
C ARG A 80 -13.04 -13.58 8.49
N ARG A 81 -13.14 -12.44 7.80
CA ARG A 81 -14.42 -11.79 7.52
C ARG A 81 -14.85 -12.18 6.10
N PRO A 82 -16.08 -12.69 5.90
CA PRO A 82 -16.55 -13.00 4.57
C PRO A 82 -16.63 -11.71 3.75
N ILE A 83 -15.86 -11.66 2.66
CA ILE A 83 -15.95 -10.57 1.69
C ILE A 83 -17.24 -10.79 0.89
N PRO A 84 -18.08 -9.76 0.69
CA PRO A 84 -19.29 -9.89 -0.09
C PRO A 84 -19.00 -10.39 -1.52
N ASN A 85 -19.92 -11.15 -2.09
CA ASN A 85 -19.73 -11.72 -3.42
C ASN A 85 -19.66 -10.62 -4.49
N LYS A 86 -18.63 -10.68 -5.35
CA LYS A 86 -18.44 -9.70 -6.44
C LYS A 86 -19.66 -9.56 -7.35
N LYS A 87 -20.30 -10.68 -7.73
CA LYS A 87 -21.47 -10.67 -8.62
C LYS A 87 -22.67 -10.01 -7.95
N ASP A 88 -22.89 -10.31 -6.67
CA ASP A 88 -23.97 -9.71 -5.89
C ASP A 88 -23.79 -8.19 -5.75
N LEU A 89 -22.57 -7.75 -5.41
CA LEU A 89 -22.24 -6.33 -5.34
C LEU A 89 -22.48 -5.62 -6.68
N LEU A 90 -22.03 -6.21 -7.80
CA LEU A 90 -22.22 -5.63 -9.12
C LEU A 90 -23.70 -5.54 -9.50
N LYS A 91 -24.48 -6.58 -9.20
CA LYS A 91 -25.93 -6.58 -9.42
C LYS A 91 -26.62 -5.46 -8.63
N ARG A 92 -26.28 -5.30 -7.36
CA ARG A 92 -26.83 -4.21 -6.53
C ARG A 92 -26.46 -2.83 -7.06
N LEU A 93 -25.27 -2.68 -7.64
CA LEU A 93 -24.81 -1.46 -8.28
C LEU A 93 -25.40 -1.24 -9.68
N THR A 94 -25.91 -2.24 -10.37
CA THR A 94 -26.63 -2.02 -11.62
C THR A 94 -28.10 -1.71 -11.39
N ASP A 95 -28.67 -2.28 -10.33
CA ASP A 95 -30.11 -2.24 -10.07
C ASP A 95 -30.54 -1.00 -9.26
N ALA A 96 -29.61 -0.30 -8.59
CA ALA A 96 -30.01 0.88 -7.82
C ALA A 96 -30.33 2.08 -8.71
N LYS A 97 -31.17 2.97 -8.19
CA LYS A 97 -31.65 4.14 -8.91
C LYS A 97 -30.76 5.37 -8.68
N ILE A 98 -30.05 5.38 -7.56
CA ILE A 98 -29.09 6.39 -7.12
C ILE A 98 -28.00 5.63 -6.37
N PHE A 99 -26.73 5.98 -6.61
CA PHE A 99 -25.54 5.38 -6.00
C PHE A 99 -24.60 6.46 -5.50
#